data_AF-A0A401TYG0-F1
#
_entry.id   AF-A0A401TYG0-F1
#
_cell.length_a   1.000
_cell.length_b   1.000
_cell.length_c   1.000
_cell.angle_alpha   90.00
_cell.angle_beta   90.00
_cell.angle_gamma   90.00
#
_symmetry.space_group_name_H-M   'P 1'
#
loop_
_entity.id
_entity.type
_entity.pdbx_description
1 polymer ?
#
loop_
_entity_poly.entity_id
_entity_poly.type
_entity_poly.pdbx_seq_one_letter_code
_entity_poly.pdbx_strand_id
1 'polypeptide(L)'
;MRVGCGSATIGMFAKQWHGKVDEVVVVDDHITGVLSEHQAGKLLDIADTGIKMKGRRSTPGRYFQVADPGTGWGGTNISDPLSILGPFNAKEARPGLTMLMVSTTGEHASYYVLDEALQPVETEMPADLRFSVERIQENCEPALCTVLFMGGAGGSLRAGVTDNPVRLTRSVKDALTRVTSGGAPVYV
;
A
#
# COMPACT_ATOMS: atom_id res chain seq x y z
N MET A 1 -3.14 -2.07 -14.68
CA MET A 1 -2.81 -2.92 -13.52
C MET A 1 -1.52 -2.39 -12.96
N ARG A 2 -1.51 -2.05 -11.67
CA ARG A 2 -0.33 -1.61 -10.93
C ARG A 2 0.11 -2.74 -9.98
N VAL A 3 1.33 -2.66 -9.45
CA VAL A 3 1.91 -3.66 -8.51
C VAL A 3 0.95 -4.00 -7.36
N GLY A 4 0.25 -3.00 -6.85
CA GLY A 4 -0.75 -3.13 -5.81
C GLY A 4 -1.01 -1.78 -5.15
N CYS A 5 -1.58 -1.78 -3.95
CA CYS A 5 -1.58 -0.58 -3.12
C CYS A 5 -0.17 -0.29 -2.56
N GLY A 6 0.01 0.84 -1.88
CA GLY A 6 1.31 1.24 -1.32
C GLY A 6 1.90 0.20 -0.37
N SER A 7 1.06 -0.43 0.46
CA SER A 7 1.48 -1.52 1.36
C SER A 7 1.99 -2.76 0.61
N ALA A 8 1.32 -3.17 -0.47
CA ALA A 8 1.75 -4.31 -1.27
C ALA A 8 3.09 -4.03 -1.96
N THR A 9 3.23 -2.81 -2.48
CA THR A 9 4.48 -2.34 -3.09
C THR A 9 5.64 -2.39 -2.08
N ILE A 10 5.43 -1.91 -0.85
CA ILE A 10 6.44 -2.05 0.21
C ILE A 10 6.80 -3.51 0.45
N GLY A 11 5.80 -4.39 0.59
CA GLY A 11 6.04 -5.83 0.80
C GLY A 11 6.91 -6.47 -0.28
N MET A 12 6.80 -6.02 -1.53
CA MET A 12 7.55 -6.54 -2.66
C MET A 12 8.95 -5.92 -2.81
N PHE A 13 9.10 -4.64 -2.47
CA PHE A 13 10.32 -3.86 -2.78
C PHE A 13 11.19 -3.51 -1.56
N ALA A 14 10.75 -3.72 -0.32
CA ALA A 14 11.50 -3.34 0.89
C ALA A 14 12.96 -3.83 0.90
N LYS A 15 13.23 -5.07 0.47
CA LYS A 15 14.59 -5.62 0.38
C LYS A 15 15.49 -4.88 -0.61
N GLN A 16 14.91 -4.28 -1.64
CA GLN A 16 15.66 -3.52 -2.66
C GLN A 16 16.05 -2.12 -2.18
N TRP A 17 15.34 -1.60 -1.18
CA TRP A 17 15.57 -0.28 -0.56
C TRP A 17 16.41 -0.36 0.71
N HIS A 18 16.39 -1.50 1.41
CA HIS A 18 17.13 -1.71 2.63
C HIS A 18 18.62 -1.39 2.46
N GLY A 19 19.14 -0.51 3.32
CA GLY A 19 20.53 -0.03 3.30
C GLY A 19 20.84 1.05 2.26
N LYS A 20 19.85 1.51 1.48
CA LYS A 20 20.02 2.55 0.45
C LYS A 20 19.27 3.84 0.74
N VAL A 21 18.18 3.75 1.49
CA VAL A 21 17.35 4.88 1.90
C VAL A 21 16.76 4.60 3.28
N ASP A 22 16.60 5.63 4.10
CA ASP A 22 16.07 5.50 5.45
C ASP A 22 14.55 5.29 5.46
N GLU A 23 13.84 5.96 4.54
CA GLU A 23 12.38 5.89 4.43
C GLU A 23 11.89 5.74 3.00
N VAL A 24 10.78 5.01 2.83
CA VAL A 24 10.04 4.99 1.57
C VAL A 24 8.56 5.20 1.84
N VAL A 25 7.99 6.22 1.19
CA VAL A 25 6.55 6.45 1.16
C VAL A 25 6.03 6.05 -0.21
N VAL A 26 5.17 5.03 -0.24
CA VAL A 26 4.51 4.62 -1.47
C VAL A 26 3.12 5.24 -1.52
N VAL A 27 2.96 6.28 -2.34
CA VAL A 27 1.74 7.09 -2.45
C VAL A 27 0.69 6.36 -3.30
N ASP A 28 -0.52 6.25 -2.75
CA ASP A 28 -1.63 5.54 -3.37
C ASP A 28 -2.96 6.16 -2.92
N ASP A 29 -3.94 6.20 -3.81
CA ASP A 29 -5.30 6.68 -3.51
C ASP A 29 -6.08 5.77 -2.55
N HIS A 30 -5.81 4.46 -2.57
CA HIS A 30 -6.46 3.53 -1.66
C HIS A 30 -5.69 3.39 -0.34
N ILE A 31 -4.41 2.99 -0.39
CA ILE A 31 -3.58 2.78 0.80
C ILE A 31 -2.15 3.25 0.56
N THR A 32 -1.79 4.39 1.14
CA THR A 32 -0.39 4.84 1.19
C THR A 32 0.40 4.00 2.19
N GLY A 33 1.58 3.57 1.76
CA GLY A 33 2.51 2.77 2.55
C GLY A 33 3.65 3.61 3.12
N VAL A 34 4.11 3.30 4.33
CA VAL A 34 5.33 3.88 4.95
C VAL A 34 6.26 2.75 5.40
N LEU A 35 7.48 2.69 4.87
CA LEU A 35 8.40 1.56 5.00
C LEU A 35 8.83 1.28 6.44
N SER A 36 9.33 2.30 7.15
CA SER A 36 9.88 2.11 8.51
C SER A 36 8.85 1.58 9.51
N GLU A 37 7.58 1.97 9.35
CA GLU A 37 6.48 1.51 10.19
C GLU A 37 5.89 0.17 9.74
N HIS A 38 6.01 -0.17 8.45
CA HIS A 38 5.41 -1.36 7.87
C HIS A 38 6.10 -2.63 8.37
N GLN A 39 5.36 -3.73 8.49
CA GLN A 39 5.90 -5.01 8.97
C GLN A 39 7.13 -5.48 8.18
N ALA A 40 7.17 -5.23 6.87
CA ALA A 40 8.32 -5.55 6.03
C ALA A 40 9.59 -4.76 6.43
N GLY A 41 9.45 -3.49 6.82
CA GLY A 41 10.57 -2.69 7.32
C GLY A 41 11.03 -3.17 8.69
N LYS A 42 10.09 -3.50 9.59
CA LYS A 42 10.40 -4.09 10.91
C LYS A 42 11.17 -5.41 10.82
N LEU A 43 10.81 -6.28 9.87
CA LEU A 43 11.52 -7.54 9.64
C LEU A 43 12.92 -7.36 9.02
N LEU A 44 13.21 -6.17 8.51
CA LEU A 44 14.52 -5.79 7.97
C LEU A 44 15.27 -4.87 8.93
N ASP A 45 14.83 -4.75 10.19
CA ASP A 45 15.43 -3.89 11.21
C ASP A 45 15.60 -2.43 10.78
N ILE A 46 14.70 -1.93 9.90
CA ILE A 46 14.68 -0.52 9.50
C ILE A 46 14.24 0.31 10.70
N ALA A 47 15.09 1.28 11.06
CA ALA A 47 14.84 2.19 12.18
C ALA A 47 13.61 3.08 11.92
N ASP A 48 12.91 3.44 12.99
CA ASP A 48 11.86 4.46 12.91
C ASP A 48 12.45 5.81 12.50
N THR A 49 11.77 6.49 11.59
CA THR A 49 12.25 7.72 10.94
C THR A 49 11.61 8.97 11.54
N GLY A 50 10.64 8.81 12.43
CA GLY A 50 9.83 9.89 12.95
C GLY A 50 8.83 10.48 11.95
N ILE A 51 8.67 9.88 10.76
CA ILE A 51 7.71 10.34 9.77
C ILE A 51 6.27 10.32 10.32
N LYS A 52 5.47 11.30 9.91
CA LYS A 52 4.04 11.35 10.24
C LYS A 52 3.24 11.53 8.97
N MET A 53 2.17 10.75 8.83
CA MET A 53 1.24 10.87 7.70
C MET A 53 -0.04 11.60 8.11
N LYS A 54 -0.54 12.47 7.23
CA LYS A 54 -1.85 13.14 7.35
C LYS A 54 -2.97 12.25 6.81
N GLY A 55 -3.17 11.09 7.42
CA GLY A 55 -4.25 10.18 7.02
C GLY A 55 -4.67 9.22 8.13
N ARG A 56 -5.68 8.40 7.87
CA ARG A 56 -6.20 7.45 8.85
C ARG A 56 -5.33 6.19 8.88
N ARG A 57 -4.53 6.06 9.93
CA ARG A 57 -3.76 4.84 10.19
C ARG A 57 -4.70 3.66 10.41
N SER A 58 -4.53 2.59 9.63
CA SER A 58 -5.28 1.33 9.81
C SER A 58 -4.44 0.31 10.57
N THR A 59 -3.21 0.09 10.10
CA THR A 59 -2.21 -0.81 10.68
C THR A 59 -0.84 -0.14 10.52
N PRO A 60 0.22 -0.57 11.23
CA PRO A 60 1.55 0.03 11.09
C PRO A 60 1.98 0.13 9.63
N GLY A 61 2.36 1.35 9.20
CA GLY A 61 2.77 1.64 7.83
C GLY A 61 1.66 1.61 6.78
N ARG A 62 0.38 1.56 7.16
CA ARG A 62 -0.78 1.55 6.24
C ARG A 62 -1.76 2.66 6.56
N TYR A 63 -1.93 3.59 5.62
CA TYR A 63 -2.75 4.78 5.78
C TYR A 63 -3.82 4.87 4.70
N PHE A 64 -5.07 5.00 5.12
CA PHE A 64 -6.21 5.29 4.24
C PHE A 64 -6.50 6.79 4.22
N GLN A 65 -7.17 7.25 3.16
CA GLN A 65 -7.68 8.63 3.05
C GLN A 65 -6.58 9.67 3.31
N VAL A 66 -5.41 9.43 2.72
CA VAL A 66 -4.28 10.35 2.79
C VAL A 66 -4.47 11.52 1.80
N ALA A 67 -5.11 11.23 0.67
CA ALA A 67 -5.60 12.19 -0.30
C ALA A 67 -6.84 11.60 -1.00
N ASP A 68 -7.63 12.44 -1.67
CA ASP A 68 -8.78 11.97 -2.46
C ASP A 68 -8.31 11.41 -3.81
N PRO A 69 -9.07 10.49 -4.44
CA PRO A 69 -8.76 10.00 -5.78
C PRO A 69 -8.72 11.13 -6.84
N GLY A 70 -7.83 10.98 -7.82
CA GLY A 70 -7.60 11.97 -8.87
C GLY A 70 -6.60 11.50 -9.93
N THR A 71 -6.04 12.44 -10.69
CA THR A 71 -5.10 12.16 -11.81
C THR A 71 -3.65 12.55 -11.50
N GLY A 72 -3.35 12.89 -10.25
CA GLY A 72 -2.02 13.22 -9.76
C GLY A 72 -1.28 12.01 -9.20
N TRP A 73 -0.47 12.24 -8.19
CA TRP A 73 0.43 11.23 -7.60
C TRP A 73 -0.30 9.96 -7.18
N GLY A 74 0.09 8.80 -7.72
CA GLY A 74 -0.47 7.50 -7.31
C GLY A 74 -1.98 7.35 -7.51
N GLY A 75 -2.58 8.14 -8.41
CA GLY A 75 -4.03 8.18 -8.62
C GLY A 75 -4.79 9.06 -7.63
N THR A 76 -4.09 9.95 -6.92
CA THR A 76 -4.69 10.92 -5.99
C THR A 76 -4.92 12.28 -6.66
N ASN A 77 -5.53 13.24 -5.96
CA ASN A 77 -5.72 14.61 -6.43
C ASN A 77 -4.53 15.56 -6.12
N ILE A 78 -3.41 15.06 -5.57
CA ILE A 78 -2.27 15.90 -5.20
C ILE A 78 -1.20 15.95 -6.29
N SER A 79 -0.56 17.10 -6.43
CA SER A 79 0.64 17.31 -7.26
C SER A 79 1.93 17.31 -6.44
N ASP A 80 1.87 17.84 -5.22
CA ASP A 80 2.98 17.84 -4.27
C ASP A 80 2.85 16.65 -3.29
N PRO A 81 3.75 15.65 -3.35
CA PRO A 81 3.71 14.51 -2.45
C PRO A 81 4.07 14.89 -1.00
N LEU A 82 4.70 16.03 -0.72
CA LEU A 82 4.98 16.43 0.67
C LEU A 82 3.72 16.90 1.40
N SER A 83 2.68 17.29 0.67
CA SER A 83 1.40 17.75 1.24
C SER A 83 0.74 16.74 2.20
N ILE A 84 1.00 15.44 1.99
CA ILE A 84 0.48 14.33 2.79
C ILE A 84 1.30 14.01 4.05
N LEU A 85 2.44 14.68 4.24
CA LEU A 85 3.29 14.53 5.41
C LEU A 85 2.94 15.55 6.50
N GLY A 86 2.97 15.12 7.75
CA GLY A 86 3.03 15.98 8.92
C GLY A 86 4.48 16.28 9.33
N PRO A 87 4.69 17.14 10.34
CA PRO A 87 6.03 17.41 10.85
C PRO A 87 6.65 16.14 11.43
N PHE A 88 7.92 15.90 11.09
CA PHE A 88 8.68 14.76 11.60
C PHE A 88 8.86 14.86 13.13
N ASN A 89 8.88 13.70 13.79
CA ASN A 89 9.15 13.59 15.22
C ASN A 89 10.64 13.81 15.49
N ALA A 90 11.00 14.97 16.05
CA ALA A 90 12.38 15.35 16.35
C ALA A 90 13.10 14.44 17.36
N LYS A 91 12.41 13.50 18.03
CA LYS A 91 13.05 12.49 18.88
C LYS A 91 13.63 11.31 18.09
N GLU A 92 13.16 11.10 16.86
CA GLU A 92 13.50 9.95 16.01
C GLU A 92 14.16 10.42 14.71
N ALA A 93 13.63 11.49 14.11
CA ALA A 93 14.16 12.10 12.91
C ALA A 93 15.49 12.82 13.18
N ARG A 94 16.34 12.87 12.15
CA ARG A 94 17.66 13.53 12.20
C ARG A 94 17.93 14.28 10.90
N PRO A 95 18.72 15.37 10.92
CA PRO A 95 19.26 15.97 9.70
C PRO A 95 20.02 14.92 8.89
N GLY A 96 19.90 15.00 7.56
CA GLY A 96 20.49 14.04 6.63
C GLY A 96 19.70 12.75 6.42
N LEU A 97 18.56 12.56 7.09
CA LEU A 97 17.67 11.41 6.83
C LEU A 97 17.18 11.44 5.39
N THR A 98 17.27 10.31 4.71
CA THR A 98 16.95 10.14 3.29
C THR A 98 15.58 9.51 3.09
N MET A 99 14.80 10.02 2.14
CA MET A 99 13.43 9.55 1.88
C MET A 99 13.14 9.48 0.38
N LEU A 100 12.64 8.32 -0.07
CA LEU A 100 12.06 8.16 -1.39
C LEU A 100 10.53 8.25 -1.30
N MET A 101 9.93 9.15 -2.06
CA MET A 101 8.49 9.12 -2.32
C MET A 101 8.27 8.58 -3.71
N VAL A 102 7.42 7.56 -3.85
CA VAL A 102 7.14 6.90 -5.13
C VAL A 102 5.67 6.54 -5.22
N SER A 103 5.08 6.66 -6.41
CA SER A 103 3.71 6.21 -6.67
C SER A 103 3.64 4.70 -6.90
N THR A 104 2.48 4.09 -6.72
CA THR A 104 2.26 2.66 -7.01
C THR A 104 2.38 2.29 -8.49
N THR A 105 2.42 3.27 -9.39
CA THR A 105 2.71 3.10 -10.83
C THR A 105 4.16 3.38 -11.20
N GLY A 106 4.98 3.94 -10.29
CA GLY A 106 6.35 4.35 -10.58
C GLY A 106 6.48 5.59 -11.48
N GLU A 107 5.38 6.12 -12.02
CA GLU A 107 5.38 7.29 -12.92
C GLU A 107 5.80 8.59 -12.19
N HIS A 108 5.49 8.65 -10.90
CA HIS A 108 5.91 9.74 -10.03
C HIS A 108 6.89 9.21 -8.99
N ALA A 109 8.04 9.86 -8.88
CA ALA A 109 9.02 9.61 -7.82
C ALA A 109 9.88 10.86 -7.56
N SER A 110 10.17 11.12 -6.29
CA SER A 110 11.04 12.21 -5.82
C SER A 110 11.84 11.75 -4.62
N TYR A 111 13.06 12.29 -4.48
CA TYR A 111 13.99 11.93 -3.43
C TYR A 111 14.31 13.14 -2.56
N TYR A 112 14.26 12.95 -1.25
CA TYR A 112 14.36 14.04 -0.28
C TYR A 112 15.43 13.72 0.78
N VAL A 113 16.06 14.77 1.27
CA VAL A 113 16.94 14.73 2.45
C VAL A 113 16.42 15.73 3.48
N LEU A 114 16.31 15.32 4.73
CA LEU A 114 15.93 16.24 5.80
C LEU A 114 17.05 17.25 6.08
N ASP A 115 16.70 18.54 6.10
CA ASP A 115 17.61 19.60 6.50
C ASP A 115 17.78 19.67 8.04
N GLU A 116 18.52 20.68 8.51
CA GLU A 116 18.73 20.95 9.94
C GLU A 116 17.43 21.26 10.70
N ALA A 117 16.39 21.74 10.00
CA ALA A 117 15.06 22.00 10.55
C ALA A 117 14.11 20.79 10.39
N LEU A 118 14.64 19.63 10.01
CA LEU A 118 13.92 18.39 9.74
C LEU A 118 12.84 18.55 8.65
N GLN A 119 13.04 19.48 7.72
CA GLN A 119 12.19 19.66 6.55
C GLN A 119 12.76 18.87 5.37
N PRO A 120 11.92 18.12 4.63
CA PRO A 120 12.36 17.41 3.44
C PRO A 120 12.70 18.41 2.32
N VAL A 121 13.95 18.37 1.88
CA VAL A 121 14.45 19.13 0.73
C VAL A 121 14.67 18.17 -0.43
N GLU A 122 14.07 18.46 -1.59
CA GLU A 122 14.23 17.62 -2.78
C GLU A 122 15.66 17.67 -3.30
N THR A 123 16.20 16.51 -3.65
CA THR A 123 17.58 16.35 -4.13
C THR A 123 17.62 15.32 -5.27
N GLU A 124 18.76 15.24 -5.96
CA GLU A 124 18.91 14.25 -7.03
C GLU A 124 18.84 12.82 -6.47
N MET A 125 17.97 12.00 -7.08
CA MET A 125 17.79 10.61 -6.67
C MET A 125 19.03 9.76 -7.03
N PRO A 126 19.60 9.03 -6.06
CA PRO A 126 20.65 8.04 -6.32
C PRO A 126 20.28 7.01 -7.38
N ALA A 127 21.25 6.63 -8.23
CA ALA A 127 21.01 5.73 -9.36
C ALA A 127 20.53 4.32 -8.95
N ASP A 128 20.95 3.84 -7.78
CA ASP A 128 20.55 2.55 -7.22
C ASP A 128 19.10 2.50 -6.74
N LEU A 129 18.51 3.65 -6.39
CA LEU A 129 17.08 3.79 -6.12
C LEU A 129 16.27 3.93 -7.41
N ARG A 130 16.81 4.60 -8.43
CA ARG A 130 16.15 4.77 -9.74
C ARG A 130 15.72 3.44 -10.35
N PHE A 131 16.60 2.44 -10.26
CA PHE A 131 16.30 1.09 -10.74
C PHE A 131 15.07 0.44 -10.07
N SER A 132 14.84 0.73 -8.78
CA SER A 132 13.65 0.22 -8.09
C SER A 132 12.36 0.92 -8.55
N VAL A 133 12.44 2.22 -8.87
CA VAL A 133 11.33 3.00 -9.44
C VAL A 133 10.99 2.51 -10.84
N GLU A 134 12.00 2.36 -11.70
CA GLU A 134 11.85 1.81 -13.05
C GLU A 134 11.20 0.43 -13.02
N ARG A 135 11.62 -0.45 -12.10
CA ARG A 135 11.00 -1.76 -11.92
C ARG A 135 9.54 -1.68 -11.48
N ILE A 136 9.16 -0.73 -10.61
CA ILE A 136 7.74 -0.52 -10.27
C ILE A 136 6.97 -0.12 -11.53
N GLN A 137 7.54 0.76 -12.34
CA GLN A 137 6.94 1.21 -13.60
C GLN A 137 6.80 0.08 -14.63
N GLU A 138 7.81 -0.79 -14.77
CA GLU A 138 7.77 -1.97 -15.63
C GLU A 138 6.65 -2.96 -15.25
N ASN A 139 6.24 -2.99 -13.99
CA ASN A 139 5.13 -3.82 -13.52
C ASN A 139 3.76 -3.14 -13.70
N CYS A 140 3.72 -1.94 -14.29
CA CYS A 140 2.47 -1.27 -14.65
C CYS A 140 2.10 -1.60 -16.10
N GLU A 141 1.02 -2.36 -16.29
CA GLU A 141 0.56 -2.79 -17.62
C GLU A 141 -0.95 -2.60 -17.82
N PRO A 142 -1.46 -2.48 -19.06
CA PRO A 142 -2.88 -2.52 -19.32
C PRO A 142 -3.52 -3.82 -18.81
N ALA A 143 -4.70 -3.72 -18.18
CA ALA A 143 -5.43 -4.88 -17.68
C ALA A 143 -6.16 -5.60 -18.84
N LEU A 144 -5.45 -6.45 -19.59
CA LEU A 144 -5.98 -7.08 -20.80
C LEU A 144 -6.75 -8.39 -20.55
N CYS A 145 -6.68 -8.94 -19.33
CA CYS A 145 -7.38 -10.16 -18.98
C CYS A 145 -8.09 -10.05 -17.63
N THR A 146 -9.14 -10.86 -17.47
CA THR A 146 -9.86 -11.03 -16.21
C THR A 146 -9.53 -12.41 -15.64
N VAL A 147 -9.10 -12.46 -14.38
CA VAL A 147 -8.88 -13.71 -13.65
C VAL A 147 -10.07 -13.95 -12.71
N LEU A 148 -10.75 -15.09 -12.86
CA LEU A 148 -11.83 -15.52 -11.98
C LEU A 148 -11.32 -16.57 -10.99
N PHE A 149 -11.33 -16.25 -9.69
CA PHE A 149 -11.10 -17.23 -8.63
C PHE A 149 -12.45 -17.79 -8.17
N MET A 150 -12.65 -19.10 -8.33
CA MET A 150 -13.86 -19.79 -7.83
C MET A 150 -13.52 -20.60 -6.57
N GLY A 151 -14.17 -20.25 -5.46
CA GLY A 151 -14.06 -20.97 -4.18
C GLY A 151 -15.22 -21.93 -3.96
N GLY A 152 -14.95 -23.11 -3.39
CA GLY A 152 -15.96 -24.08 -2.99
C GLY A 152 -16.13 -24.15 -1.46
N ALA A 153 -17.36 -24.32 -0.99
CA ALA A 153 -17.67 -24.50 0.43
C ALA A 153 -17.92 -25.98 0.78
N GLY A 154 -17.01 -26.57 1.55
CA GLY A 154 -17.15 -27.92 2.12
C GLY A 154 -18.31 -28.04 3.12
N GLY A 155 -18.57 -29.26 3.60
CA GLY A 155 -19.62 -29.52 4.59
C GLY A 155 -19.35 -28.81 5.94
N SER A 156 -18.09 -28.79 6.38
CA SER A 156 -17.67 -28.16 7.64
C SER A 156 -17.93 -26.66 7.69
N LEU A 157 -17.62 -25.93 6.61
CA LEU A 157 -17.89 -24.50 6.52
C LEU A 157 -19.40 -24.22 6.60
N ARG A 158 -20.21 -25.04 5.92
CA ARG A 158 -21.68 -24.92 5.94
C ARG A 158 -22.30 -25.31 7.28
N ALA A 159 -21.67 -26.22 8.03
CA ALA A 159 -22.15 -26.64 9.34
C ALA A 159 -22.20 -25.50 10.37
N GLY A 160 -21.44 -24.41 10.17
CA GLY A 160 -21.51 -23.22 11.01
C GLY A 160 -22.84 -22.45 10.93
N VAL A 161 -23.69 -22.74 9.94
CA VAL A 161 -24.96 -22.03 9.71
C VAL A 161 -26.16 -22.98 9.50
N THR A 162 -25.95 -24.30 9.39
CA THR A 162 -27.03 -25.29 9.21
C THR A 162 -26.63 -26.67 9.73
N ASP A 163 -27.59 -27.45 10.22
CA ASP A 163 -27.38 -28.85 10.60
C ASP A 163 -27.37 -29.82 9.39
N ASN A 164 -27.93 -29.40 8.24
CA ASN A 164 -27.94 -30.20 7.01
C ASN A 164 -27.33 -29.40 5.84
N PRO A 165 -26.01 -29.52 5.59
CA PRO A 165 -25.31 -28.78 4.55
C PRO A 165 -25.90 -28.91 3.14
N VAL A 166 -26.57 -30.03 2.82
CA VAL A 166 -27.23 -30.24 1.52
C VAL A 166 -28.44 -29.32 1.36
N ARG A 167 -29.22 -29.11 2.44
CA ARG A 167 -30.39 -28.21 2.39
C ARG A 167 -29.99 -26.76 2.19
N LEU A 168 -28.87 -26.32 2.77
CA LEU A 168 -28.35 -24.98 2.54
C LEU A 168 -27.97 -24.76 1.06
N THR A 169 -27.31 -25.73 0.42
CA THR A 169 -27.02 -25.62 -1.01
C THR A 169 -28.28 -25.53 -1.87
N ARG A 170 -29.34 -26.27 -1.52
CA ARG A 170 -30.64 -26.16 -2.19
C ARG A 170 -31.26 -24.77 -1.97
N SER A 171 -31.25 -24.28 -0.73
CA SER A 171 -31.74 -22.95 -0.38
C SER A 171 -31.03 -21.82 -1.14
N VAL A 172 -29.71 -21.93 -1.33
CA VAL A 172 -28.92 -21.02 -2.16
C VAL A 172 -29.33 -21.12 -3.64
N LYS A 173 -29.46 -22.34 -4.17
CA LYS A 173 -29.93 -22.58 -5.55
C LYS A 173 -31.33 -22.00 -5.80
N ASP A 174 -32.21 -22.11 -4.82
CA ASP A 174 -33.59 -21.61 -4.88
C ASP A 174 -33.69 -20.11 -4.55
N ALA A 175 -32.54 -19.42 -4.43
CA ALA A 175 -32.42 -17.99 -4.09
C ALA A 175 -33.08 -17.57 -2.77
N LEU A 176 -33.32 -18.52 -1.86
CA LEU A 176 -33.86 -18.27 -0.52
C LEU A 176 -32.78 -17.81 0.46
N THR A 177 -31.52 -18.15 0.20
CA THR A 177 -30.38 -17.75 1.03
C THR A 177 -29.41 -16.88 0.23
N ARG A 178 -29.14 -15.68 0.76
CA ARG A 178 -28.14 -14.76 0.21
C ARG A 178 -26.73 -15.14 0.67
N VAL A 179 -25.85 -15.43 -0.27
CA VAL A 179 -24.41 -15.62 -0.01
C VAL A 179 -23.70 -14.27 -0.13
N THR A 180 -22.72 -14.00 0.74
CA THR A 180 -21.88 -12.80 0.68
C THR A 180 -20.43 -13.14 1.03
N SER A 181 -19.47 -12.33 0.57
CA SER A 181 -18.07 -12.39 0.99
C SER A 181 -17.76 -11.15 1.81
N GLY A 182 -17.60 -11.29 3.12
CA GLY A 182 -17.40 -10.15 4.03
C GLY A 182 -18.53 -9.11 3.97
N GLY A 183 -19.76 -9.52 3.63
CA GLY A 183 -20.91 -8.62 3.44
C GLY A 183 -21.11 -8.11 2.00
N ALA A 184 -20.12 -8.27 1.12
CA ALA A 184 -20.22 -7.91 -0.29
C ALA A 184 -21.01 -8.96 -1.11
N PRO A 185 -21.74 -8.53 -2.16
CA PRO A 185 -22.41 -9.46 -3.07
C PRO A 185 -21.41 -10.38 -3.78
N VAL A 186 -21.82 -11.61 -4.08
CA VAL A 186 -21.00 -12.60 -4.80
C VAL A 186 -21.76 -13.16 -5.99
N TYR A 187 -21.00 -13.68 -6.96
CA TYR A 187 -21.55 -14.50 -8.03
C TYR A 187 -21.71 -15.95 -7.53
N VAL A 188 -22.91 -16.51 -7.66
CA VAL A 188 -23.29 -17.86 -7.20
C VAL A 188 -23.77 -18.69 -8.37
#